data_AF-A0A5P9P2R1-F1
#
_entry.id   AF-A0A5P9P2R1-F1
#
_cell.length_a   1.000
_cell.length_b   1.000
_cell.length_c   1.000
_cell.angle_alpha   90.00
_cell.angle_beta   90.00
_cell.angle_gamma   90.00
#
_symmetry.space_group_name_H-M   'P 1'
#
loop_
_entity.id
_entity.type
_entity.pdbx_description
1 polymer ?
#
loop_
_entity_poly.entity_id
_entity_poly.type
_entity_poly.pdbx_seq_one_letter_code
_entity_poly.pdbx_strand_id
1 'polypeptide(L)'
;MELTPVTDLPEIRPGDDIATLVADRADLEAGDVLTVASTVVSKAEGRMADLEDYPVSGRAEEIANRLEGITGEEKDPRFAQAVLEESTELLIDAPFLLTETRFGHINVNAGIDRSNVPDHDILLLPKKPTESAERIRSGLEACGIEDIAVIVTDTCGRPFRHGQRGVALGWAGMSASRDWRGELDRDGHELGVTVQSVVDELASAANLVTGEGAGGTPAVVVRDWAFGDHAGSDELFRAVEDDLVRQALREWSFDD
;
A
#
# COMPACT_ATOMS: atom_id res chain seq x y z
N MET A 1 -15.21 -16.72 6.45
CA MET A 1 -14.03 -15.86 6.39
C MET A 1 -13.38 -15.76 7.77
N GLU A 2 -12.18 -16.30 7.87
CA GLU A 2 -11.34 -16.28 9.06
C GLU A 2 -10.07 -15.47 8.74
N LEU A 3 -9.55 -14.73 9.73
CA LEU A 3 -8.30 -13.97 9.59
C LEU A 3 -7.31 -14.44 10.65
N THR A 4 -6.22 -15.07 10.20
CA THR A 4 -5.22 -15.67 11.08
C THR A 4 -3.88 -14.97 10.88
N PRO A 5 -3.28 -14.39 11.95
CA PRO A 5 -1.96 -13.78 11.86
C PRO A 5 -0.88 -14.82 11.56
N VAL A 6 0.09 -14.48 10.72
CA VAL A 6 1.33 -15.27 10.58
C VAL A 6 2.28 -14.83 11.70
N THR A 7 2.30 -15.58 12.80
CA THR A 7 3.09 -15.23 13.98
C THR A 7 4.56 -15.62 13.82
N ASP A 8 5.40 -15.05 14.69
CA ASP A 8 6.81 -15.43 14.85
C ASP A 8 7.68 -15.26 13.58
N LEU A 9 7.29 -14.32 12.70
CA LEU A 9 8.17 -13.84 11.63
C LEU A 9 9.40 -13.14 12.23
N PRO A 10 10.61 -13.39 11.71
CA PRO A 10 11.80 -12.70 12.18
C PRO A 10 11.78 -11.23 11.77
N GLU A 11 12.70 -10.44 12.34
CA GLU A 11 13.02 -9.14 11.77
C GLU A 11 13.57 -9.32 10.35
N ILE A 12 12.86 -8.74 9.38
CA ILE A 12 13.13 -8.94 7.95
C ILE A 12 14.30 -8.09 7.51
N ARG A 13 15.21 -8.71 6.75
CA ARG A 13 16.43 -8.11 6.24
C ARG A 13 16.47 -8.14 4.71
N PRO A 14 17.31 -7.29 4.09
CA PRO A 14 17.51 -7.32 2.65
C PRO A 14 17.88 -8.72 2.16
N GLY A 15 17.14 -9.21 1.17
CA GLY A 15 17.32 -10.53 0.57
C GLY A 15 16.59 -11.68 1.26
N ASP A 16 15.88 -11.45 2.37
CA ASP A 16 15.07 -12.49 2.98
C ASP A 16 13.91 -12.93 2.07
N ASP A 17 13.65 -14.23 2.02
CA ASP A 17 12.57 -14.82 1.25
C ASP A 17 11.28 -14.87 2.08
N ILE A 18 10.39 -13.90 1.85
CA ILE A 18 9.10 -13.79 2.53
C ILE A 18 8.25 -15.05 2.32
N ALA A 19 8.27 -15.65 1.13
CA ALA A 19 7.43 -16.80 0.83
C ALA A 19 7.85 -18.01 1.68
N THR A 20 9.15 -18.31 1.69
CA THR A 20 9.71 -19.37 2.54
C THR A 20 9.42 -19.11 4.02
N LEU A 21 9.61 -17.86 4.48
CA LEU A 21 9.35 -17.50 5.88
C LEU A 21 7.88 -17.68 6.29
N VAL A 22 6.94 -17.35 5.41
CA VAL A 22 5.50 -17.55 5.63
C VAL A 22 5.14 -19.03 5.58
N ALA A 23 5.62 -19.77 4.57
CA ALA A 23 5.36 -21.21 4.42
C ALA A 23 5.79 -22.03 5.64
N ASP A 24 6.88 -21.63 6.30
CA ASP A 24 7.36 -22.28 7.52
C ASP A 24 6.48 -22.03 8.77
N ARG A 25 5.59 -21.02 8.73
CA ARG A 25 4.89 -20.49 9.92
C ARG A 25 3.38 -20.47 9.80
N ALA A 26 2.85 -20.56 8.58
CA ALA A 26 1.43 -20.55 8.31
C ALA A 26 1.04 -21.86 7.62
N ASP A 27 -0.05 -22.45 8.08
CA ASP A 27 -0.75 -23.50 7.35
C ASP A 27 -1.60 -22.81 6.29
N LEU A 28 -1.15 -22.82 5.04
CA LEU A 28 -1.84 -22.21 3.89
C LEU A 28 -2.59 -23.28 3.10
N GLU A 29 -3.83 -22.97 2.75
CA GLU A 29 -4.71 -23.84 1.96
C GLU A 29 -5.04 -23.20 0.60
N ALA A 30 -5.30 -24.04 -0.40
CA ALA A 30 -5.72 -23.57 -1.72
C ALA A 30 -6.98 -22.69 -1.62
N GLY A 31 -6.92 -21.51 -2.26
CA GLY A 31 -7.96 -20.49 -2.20
C GLY A 31 -7.78 -19.45 -1.08
N ASP A 32 -6.79 -19.61 -0.20
CA ASP A 32 -6.46 -18.60 0.80
C ASP A 32 -5.93 -17.31 0.14
N VAL A 33 -6.12 -16.18 0.83
CA VAL A 33 -5.50 -14.90 0.49
C VAL A 33 -4.48 -14.53 1.56
N LEU A 34 -3.22 -14.41 1.18
CA LEU A 34 -2.15 -13.91 2.04
C LEU A 34 -2.00 -12.39 1.86
N THR A 35 -2.20 -11.63 2.93
CA THR A 35 -1.83 -10.20 2.96
C THR A 35 -0.46 -10.03 3.61
N VAL A 36 0.39 -9.17 3.05
CA VAL A 36 1.74 -8.88 3.54
C VAL A 36 1.97 -7.36 3.58
N ALA A 37 2.37 -6.83 4.72
CA ALA A 37 2.64 -5.41 4.89
C ALA A 37 3.82 -4.94 4.03
N SER A 38 3.66 -3.76 3.44
CA SER A 38 4.66 -3.06 2.63
C SER A 38 5.99 -2.95 3.36
N THR A 39 5.97 -2.73 4.67
CA THR A 39 7.17 -2.61 5.52
C THR A 39 8.11 -3.79 5.35
N VAL A 40 7.61 -5.03 5.44
CA VAL A 40 8.47 -6.22 5.32
C VAL A 40 8.89 -6.49 3.88
N VAL A 41 8.01 -6.19 2.91
CA VAL A 41 8.35 -6.28 1.48
C VAL A 41 9.48 -5.30 1.15
N SER A 42 9.36 -4.06 1.59
CA SER A 42 10.38 -3.01 1.45
C SER A 42 11.70 -3.40 2.11
N LYS A 43 11.67 -3.98 3.31
CA LYS A 43 12.89 -4.47 3.99
C LYS A 43 13.57 -5.58 3.21
N ALA A 44 12.81 -6.59 2.78
CA ALA A 44 13.33 -7.69 1.96
C ALA A 44 13.92 -7.19 0.63
N GLU A 45 13.33 -6.14 0.05
CA GLU A 45 13.80 -5.50 -1.19
C GLU A 45 14.90 -4.45 -0.99
N GLY A 46 15.38 -4.22 0.24
CA GLY A 46 16.44 -3.26 0.52
C GLY A 46 16.03 -1.81 0.24
N ARG A 47 14.77 -1.45 0.53
CA ARG A 47 14.19 -0.11 0.32
C ARG A 47 14.39 0.85 1.49
N MET A 48 15.33 0.56 2.38
CA MET A 48 15.74 1.46 3.46
C MET A 48 16.78 2.46 2.93
N ALA A 49 16.76 3.69 3.42
CA ALA A 49 17.69 4.73 2.97
C ALA A 49 17.96 5.75 4.08
N ASP A 50 19.11 6.43 3.98
CA ASP A 50 19.52 7.50 4.87
C ASP A 50 19.31 8.85 4.21
N LEU A 51 18.84 9.84 4.97
CA LEU A 51 18.52 11.15 4.42
C LEU A 51 19.77 11.87 3.90
N GLU A 52 20.95 11.58 4.46
CA GLU A 52 22.23 12.14 4.00
C GLU A 52 22.56 11.83 2.54
N ASP A 53 22.01 10.75 1.99
CA ASP A 53 22.22 10.36 0.58
C ASP A 53 21.38 11.20 -0.41
N TYR A 54 20.43 12.00 0.07
CA TYR A 54 19.54 12.79 -0.78
C TYR A 54 20.07 14.21 -1.03
N PRO A 55 20.47 14.55 -2.27
CA PRO A 55 20.94 15.89 -2.60
C PRO A 55 19.77 16.87 -2.62
N VAL A 56 19.80 17.85 -1.73
CA VAL A 56 18.72 18.83 -1.58
C VAL A 56 18.59 19.70 -2.84
N SER A 57 17.41 19.65 -3.47
CA SER A 57 17.04 20.58 -4.55
C SER A 57 16.39 21.86 -4.00
N GLY A 58 16.42 22.95 -4.76
CA GLY A 58 15.74 24.19 -4.38
C GLY A 58 14.23 24.03 -4.16
N ARG A 59 13.58 23.08 -4.86
CA ARG A 59 12.17 22.76 -4.64
C ARG A 59 11.96 22.05 -3.30
N ALA A 60 12.86 21.15 -2.92
CA ALA A 60 12.81 20.48 -1.62
C ALA A 60 13.02 21.47 -0.46
N GLU A 61 13.93 22.46 -0.61
CA GLU A 61 14.10 23.56 0.36
C GLU A 61 12.84 24.40 0.50
N GLU A 62 12.23 24.81 -0.63
CA GLU A 62 11.01 25.60 -0.64
C GLU A 62 9.87 24.89 0.12
N ILE A 63 9.67 23.60 -0.17
CA ILE A 63 8.67 22.78 0.51
C ILE A 63 8.93 22.70 2.01
N ALA A 64 10.17 22.38 2.41
CA ALA A 64 10.52 22.25 3.82
C ALA A 64 10.31 23.56 4.59
N ASN A 65 10.77 24.68 4.04
CA ASN A 65 10.59 26.01 4.63
C ASN A 65 9.10 26.38 4.77
N ARG A 66 8.28 26.07 3.75
CA ARG A 66 6.84 26.34 3.80
C ARG A 66 6.16 25.51 4.88
N LEU A 67 6.46 24.22 4.95
CA LEU A 67 5.91 23.33 5.98
C LEU A 67 6.36 23.75 7.38
N GLU A 68 7.62 24.18 7.56
CA GLU A 68 8.10 24.75 8.82
C GLU A 68 7.32 26.01 9.20
N GLY A 69 7.08 26.92 8.25
CA GLY A 69 6.28 28.13 8.48
C GLY A 69 4.85 27.84 8.96
N ILE A 70 4.22 26.78 8.44
CA ILE A 70 2.85 26.38 8.79
C ILE A 70 2.81 25.62 10.12
N THR A 71 3.74 24.68 10.32
CA THR A 71 3.71 23.76 11.47
C THR A 71 4.44 24.30 12.70
N GLY A 72 5.36 25.25 12.52
CA GLY A 72 6.27 25.74 13.56
C GLY A 72 7.36 24.75 13.94
N GLU A 73 7.54 23.67 13.17
CA GLU A 73 8.52 22.63 13.41
C GLU A 73 9.54 22.58 12.27
N GLU A 74 10.83 22.51 12.62
CA GLU A 74 11.92 22.33 11.66
C GLU A 74 11.66 21.09 10.78
N LYS A 75 11.76 21.26 9.46
CA LYS A 75 11.60 20.18 8.48
C LYS A 75 12.90 19.97 7.72
N ASP A 76 13.39 18.73 7.72
CA ASP A 76 14.57 18.36 6.94
C ASP A 76 14.23 18.35 5.44
N PRO A 77 14.84 19.23 4.60
CA PRO A 77 14.58 19.26 3.17
C PRO A 77 14.98 17.98 2.45
N ARG A 78 15.88 17.17 3.00
CA ARG A 78 16.25 15.86 2.44
C ARG A 78 15.07 14.90 2.42
N PHE A 79 14.15 15.01 3.38
CA PHE A 79 12.93 14.21 3.35
C PHE A 79 12.00 14.65 2.22
N ALA A 80 11.81 15.96 2.04
CA ALA A 80 11.03 16.48 0.91
C ALA A 80 11.67 16.04 -0.43
N GLN A 81 13.00 16.03 -0.51
CA GLN A 81 13.72 15.50 -1.67
C GLN A 81 13.43 14.02 -1.91
N ALA A 82 13.47 13.18 -0.87
CA ALA A 82 13.13 11.76 -0.99
C ALA A 82 11.69 11.54 -1.47
N VAL A 83 10.73 12.30 -0.94
CA VAL A 83 9.33 12.28 -1.38
C VAL A 83 9.23 12.65 -2.86
N LEU A 84 9.86 13.74 -3.29
CA LEU A 84 9.86 14.16 -4.69
C LEU A 84 10.47 13.10 -5.61
N GLU A 85 11.57 12.46 -5.19
CA GLU A 85 12.22 11.41 -5.97
C GLU A 85 11.38 10.14 -6.07
N GLU A 86 10.53 9.82 -5.09
CA GLU A 86 9.64 8.66 -5.15
C GLU A 86 8.28 8.96 -5.82
N SER A 87 8.07 10.20 -6.24
CA SER A 87 6.80 10.68 -6.80
C SER A 87 6.85 10.97 -8.30
N THR A 88 5.75 10.72 -8.99
CA THR A 88 5.51 11.20 -10.37
C THR A 88 4.84 12.56 -10.39
N GLU A 89 4.07 12.88 -9.34
CA GLU A 89 3.38 14.15 -9.20
C GLU A 89 3.25 14.57 -7.73
N LEU A 90 3.37 15.87 -7.47
CA LEU A 90 3.04 16.51 -6.21
C LEU A 90 1.69 17.23 -6.36
N LEU A 91 0.65 16.71 -5.71
CA LEU A 91 -0.72 17.22 -5.78
C LEU A 91 -0.99 18.29 -4.71
N ILE A 92 -0.42 18.10 -3.52
CA ILE A 92 -0.49 19.07 -2.42
C ILE A 92 0.93 19.21 -1.87
N ASP A 93 1.40 20.44 -1.73
CA ASP A 93 2.70 20.76 -1.16
C ASP A 93 2.63 21.36 0.26
N ALA A 94 1.43 21.68 0.75
CA ALA A 94 1.14 22.16 2.09
C ALA A 94 -0.34 21.92 2.47
N PRO A 95 -0.69 21.66 3.75
CA PRO A 95 0.18 21.60 4.94
C PRO A 95 0.85 20.23 5.16
N PHE A 96 0.70 19.32 4.19
CA PHE A 96 1.39 18.03 4.10
C PHE A 96 1.64 17.72 2.62
N LEU A 97 2.51 16.75 2.33
CA LEU A 97 2.77 16.36 0.94
C LEU A 97 1.79 15.27 0.52
N LEU A 98 0.96 15.54 -0.48
CA LEU A 98 0.16 14.53 -1.16
C LEU A 98 0.76 14.31 -2.55
N THR A 99 1.10 13.07 -2.85
CA THR A 99 1.88 12.71 -4.03
C THR A 99 1.33 11.47 -4.70
N GLU A 100 1.56 11.36 -6.00
CA GLU A 100 1.38 10.11 -6.74
C GLU A 100 2.71 9.36 -6.78
N THR A 101 2.70 8.10 -6.34
CA THR A 101 3.83 7.17 -6.48
C THR A 101 3.96 6.66 -7.92
N ARG A 102 5.13 6.12 -8.29
CA ARG A 102 5.39 5.59 -9.65
C ARG A 102 4.45 4.46 -10.11
N PHE A 103 3.80 3.76 -9.18
CA PHE A 103 2.85 2.70 -9.48
C PHE A 103 1.37 3.15 -9.38
N GLY A 104 1.13 4.46 -9.22
CA GLY A 104 -0.21 5.07 -9.32
C GLY A 104 -0.94 5.31 -8.00
N HIS A 105 -0.37 4.90 -6.86
CA HIS A 105 -0.99 5.17 -5.57
C HIS A 105 -0.80 6.63 -5.16
N ILE A 106 -1.91 7.34 -4.90
CA ILE A 106 -1.92 8.71 -4.37
C ILE A 106 -1.98 8.64 -2.85
N ASN A 107 -0.93 9.10 -2.18
CA ASN A 107 -0.82 9.06 -0.73
C ASN A 107 0.03 10.20 -0.16
N VAL A 108 0.14 10.22 1.17
CA VAL A 108 0.95 11.20 1.87
C VAL A 108 2.43 10.79 1.82
N ASN A 109 3.32 11.75 1.55
CA ASN A 109 4.78 11.58 1.56
C ASN A 109 5.29 10.42 0.69
N ALA A 110 4.66 10.13 -0.45
CA ALA A 110 4.98 8.98 -1.30
C ALA A 110 4.94 7.61 -0.58
N GLY A 111 4.28 7.53 0.58
CA GLY A 111 4.26 6.35 1.45
C GLY A 111 5.58 6.08 2.15
N ILE A 112 6.48 7.07 2.18
CA ILE A 112 7.74 6.96 2.93
C ILE A 112 7.42 6.96 4.42
N ASP A 113 7.85 5.90 5.09
CA ASP A 113 7.74 5.75 6.54
C ASP A 113 9.07 6.11 7.21
N ARG A 114 8.98 6.66 8.42
CA ARG A 114 10.12 6.91 9.33
C ARG A 114 10.11 5.98 10.54
N SER A 115 9.06 5.19 10.70
CA SER A 115 8.88 4.26 11.79
C SER A 115 9.46 2.89 11.45
N ASN A 116 9.86 2.13 12.47
CA ASN A 116 10.31 0.73 12.33
C ASN A 116 11.53 0.50 11.41
N VAL A 117 12.39 1.50 11.24
CA VAL A 117 13.68 1.43 10.52
C VAL A 117 14.81 1.76 11.52
N PRO A 118 15.32 0.79 12.30
CA PRO A 118 16.24 1.08 13.40
C PRO A 118 17.64 1.54 12.95
N ASP A 119 18.06 1.12 11.75
CA ASP A 119 19.41 1.33 11.24
C ASP A 119 19.47 2.36 10.09
N HIS A 120 18.34 2.99 9.75
CA HIS A 120 18.20 3.94 8.66
C HIS A 120 17.20 5.05 8.99
N ASP A 121 17.27 6.17 8.28
CA ASP A 121 16.34 7.28 8.52
C ASP A 121 14.92 7.03 7.98
N ILE A 122 14.79 6.36 6.83
CA ILE A 122 13.51 6.17 6.13
C ILE A 122 13.37 4.80 5.48
N LEU A 123 12.11 4.38 5.31
CA LEU A 123 11.70 3.22 4.53
C LEU A 123 10.80 3.65 3.38
N LEU A 124 11.25 3.34 2.16
CA LEU A 124 10.51 3.64 0.94
C LEU A 124 9.56 2.48 0.61
N LEU A 125 8.45 2.73 -0.09
CA LEU A 125 7.59 1.66 -0.59
C LEU A 125 8.32 0.75 -1.60
N PRO A 126 7.82 -0.49 -1.81
CA PRO A 126 8.28 -1.34 -2.90
C PRO A 126 8.12 -0.61 -4.23
N LYS A 127 9.13 -0.67 -5.11
CA LYS A 127 9.05 0.05 -6.39
C LYS A 127 7.92 -0.45 -7.28
N LYS A 128 7.60 -1.74 -7.15
CA LYS A 128 6.63 -2.46 -7.98
C LYS A 128 5.89 -3.51 -7.12
N PRO A 129 4.97 -3.08 -6.25
CA PRO A 129 4.32 -3.94 -5.26
C PRO A 129 3.55 -5.12 -5.89
N THR A 130 3.00 -4.97 -7.10
CA THR A 130 2.38 -6.08 -7.85
C THR A 130 3.41 -7.16 -8.21
N GLU A 131 4.59 -6.78 -8.73
CA GLU A 131 5.67 -7.74 -8.99
C GLU A 131 6.19 -8.36 -7.68
N SER A 132 6.14 -7.64 -6.56
CA SER A 132 6.46 -8.18 -5.23
C SER A 132 5.45 -9.25 -4.81
N ALA A 133 4.14 -8.99 -4.99
CA ALA A 133 3.08 -9.97 -4.72
C ALA A 133 3.24 -11.23 -5.58
N GLU A 134 3.55 -11.07 -6.88
CA GLU A 134 3.84 -12.17 -7.79
C GLU A 134 5.04 -12.99 -7.34
N ARG A 135 6.14 -12.35 -6.93
CA ARG A 135 7.33 -13.05 -6.40
C ARG A 135 7.00 -13.88 -5.16
N ILE A 136 6.25 -13.31 -4.21
CA ILE A 136 5.83 -14.03 -3.00
C ILE A 136 4.96 -15.23 -3.38
N ARG A 137 3.97 -15.03 -4.26
CA ARG A 137 3.08 -16.09 -4.74
C ARG A 137 3.86 -17.22 -5.42
N SER A 138 4.76 -16.91 -6.34
CA SER A 138 5.60 -17.93 -7.01
C SER A 138 6.58 -18.61 -6.05
N GLY A 139 7.04 -17.92 -5.01
CA GLY A 139 7.82 -18.54 -3.94
C GLY A 139 7.01 -19.58 -3.16
N LEU A 140 5.74 -19.29 -2.85
CA LEU A 140 4.84 -20.24 -2.18
C LEU A 140 4.57 -21.47 -3.07
N GLU A 141 4.35 -21.25 -4.38
CA GLU A 141 4.22 -22.33 -5.36
C GLU A 141 5.47 -23.23 -5.37
N ALA A 142 6.68 -22.65 -5.28
CA ALA A 142 7.93 -23.40 -5.20
C ALA A 142 8.08 -24.19 -3.89
N CYS A 143 7.42 -23.76 -2.81
CA CYS A 143 7.28 -24.51 -1.56
C CYS A 143 6.20 -25.61 -1.63
N GLY A 144 5.49 -25.74 -2.75
CA GLY A 144 4.40 -26.71 -2.95
C GLY A 144 3.03 -26.24 -2.44
N ILE A 145 2.89 -24.94 -2.16
CA ILE A 145 1.64 -24.31 -1.72
C ILE A 145 1.06 -23.58 -2.94
N GLU A 146 0.11 -24.21 -3.60
CA GLU A 146 -0.51 -23.70 -4.84
C GLU A 146 -1.82 -22.95 -4.54
N ASP A 147 -2.27 -22.17 -5.53
CA ASP A 147 -3.57 -21.46 -5.50
C ASP A 147 -3.75 -20.48 -4.34
N ILE A 148 -2.69 -19.72 -4.04
CA ILE A 148 -2.73 -18.62 -3.06
C ILE A 148 -2.80 -17.28 -3.80
N ALA A 149 -3.71 -16.41 -3.37
CA ALA A 149 -3.67 -15.01 -3.76
C ALA A 149 -2.82 -14.21 -2.77
N VAL A 150 -2.09 -13.21 -3.25
CA VAL A 150 -1.22 -12.37 -2.41
C VAL A 150 -1.60 -10.90 -2.56
N ILE A 151 -1.69 -10.16 -1.46
CA ILE A 151 -1.91 -8.70 -1.45
C ILE A 151 -0.80 -8.05 -0.63
N VAL A 152 -0.07 -7.11 -1.24
CA VAL A 152 0.83 -6.20 -0.52
C VAL A 152 0.02 -5.02 0.00
N THR A 153 0.05 -4.79 1.31
CA THR A 153 -0.80 -3.80 1.98
C THR A 153 0.01 -2.67 2.60
N ASP A 154 -0.59 -1.49 2.75
CA ASP A 154 0.03 -0.37 3.46
C ASP A 154 -1.01 0.41 4.27
N THR A 155 -0.56 1.18 5.26
CA THR A 155 -1.44 2.02 6.08
C THR A 155 -1.58 3.39 5.44
N CYS A 156 -2.80 3.75 5.03
CA CYS A 156 -3.07 5.05 4.40
C CYS A 156 -4.24 5.80 5.05
N GLY A 157 -4.10 7.13 5.11
CA GLY A 157 -5.22 8.03 5.43
C GLY A 157 -6.23 8.10 4.27
N ARG A 158 -7.26 8.93 4.42
CA ARG A 158 -8.27 9.12 3.36
C ARG A 158 -9.03 10.44 3.51
N PRO A 159 -9.56 11.00 2.41
CA PRO A 159 -10.39 12.20 2.46
C PRO A 159 -11.63 12.04 3.34
N PHE A 160 -12.07 13.18 3.90
CA PHE A 160 -13.34 13.37 4.61
C PHE A 160 -13.55 12.59 5.92
N ARG A 161 -12.60 11.75 6.36
CA ARG A 161 -12.70 11.05 7.64
C ARG A 161 -11.35 10.96 8.34
N HIS A 162 -11.38 10.95 9.67
CA HIS A 162 -10.20 10.73 10.49
C HIS A 162 -9.81 9.23 10.55
N GLY A 163 -8.53 9.00 10.85
CA GLY A 163 -7.94 7.67 11.00
C GLY A 163 -7.41 7.08 9.69
N GLN A 164 -6.39 6.23 9.82
CA GLN A 164 -5.82 5.45 8.74
C GLN A 164 -6.49 4.07 8.64
N ARG A 165 -6.23 3.36 7.55
CA ARG A 165 -6.65 1.97 7.32
C ARG A 165 -5.65 1.27 6.39
N GLY A 166 -5.67 -0.05 6.41
CA GLY A 166 -5.03 -0.85 5.36
C GLY A 166 -5.62 -0.58 3.98
N VAL A 167 -4.74 -0.43 3.00
CA VAL A 167 -5.07 -0.34 1.57
C VAL A 167 -4.19 -1.31 0.79
N ALA A 168 -4.63 -1.75 -0.39
CA ALA A 168 -3.81 -2.57 -1.26
C ALA A 168 -2.86 -1.69 -2.11
N LEU A 169 -1.58 -2.09 -2.18
CA LEU A 169 -0.60 -1.47 -3.07
C LEU A 169 -0.35 -2.32 -4.33
N GLY A 170 -0.43 -3.63 -4.21
CA GLY A 170 -0.25 -4.58 -5.30
C GLY A 170 -0.80 -5.96 -4.94
N TRP A 171 -1.19 -6.76 -5.92
CA TRP A 171 -1.82 -8.06 -5.70
C TRP A 171 -1.47 -9.05 -6.82
N ALA A 172 -1.60 -10.34 -6.53
CA ALA A 172 -1.36 -11.42 -7.49
C ALA A 172 -2.30 -12.61 -7.21
N GLY A 173 -2.70 -13.34 -8.25
CA GLY A 173 -3.56 -14.51 -8.13
C GLY A 173 -5.06 -14.21 -7.94
N MET A 174 -5.47 -12.94 -8.00
CA MET A 174 -6.86 -12.50 -7.97
C MET A 174 -7.01 -11.17 -8.71
N SER A 175 -8.25 -10.78 -9.06
CA SER A 175 -8.53 -9.42 -9.55
C SER A 175 -8.74 -8.44 -8.40
N ALA A 176 -8.43 -7.16 -8.64
CA ALA A 176 -8.60 -6.11 -7.63
C ALA A 176 -10.05 -5.96 -7.16
N SER A 177 -10.98 -6.03 -8.12
CA SER A 177 -12.39 -5.72 -7.89
C SER A 177 -13.33 -6.77 -8.48
N ARG A 178 -14.48 -6.95 -7.83
CA ARG A 178 -15.66 -7.57 -8.44
C ARG A 178 -16.42 -6.53 -9.22
N ASP A 179 -16.64 -6.80 -10.49
CA ASP A 179 -17.45 -5.98 -11.36
C ASP A 179 -18.87 -6.53 -11.39
N TRP A 180 -19.77 -5.83 -10.71
CA TRP A 180 -21.19 -6.18 -10.64
C TRP A 180 -21.99 -5.54 -11.79
N ARG A 181 -21.34 -4.80 -12.70
CA ARG A 181 -22.04 -4.13 -13.80
C ARG A 181 -22.65 -5.18 -14.74
N GLY A 182 -23.91 -4.99 -15.11
CA GLY A 182 -24.68 -5.94 -15.91
C GLY A 182 -25.38 -7.03 -15.10
N GLU A 183 -25.12 -7.15 -13.80
CA GLU A 183 -25.86 -8.05 -12.91
C GLU A 183 -27.16 -7.40 -12.41
N LEU A 184 -28.07 -8.21 -11.87
CA LEU A 184 -29.37 -7.74 -11.36
C LEU A 184 -29.34 -7.51 -9.85
N ASP A 185 -29.97 -6.42 -9.41
CA ASP A 185 -30.30 -6.19 -8.01
C ASP A 185 -31.47 -7.08 -7.54
N ARG A 186 -31.87 -6.92 -6.28
CA ARG A 186 -32.95 -7.71 -5.66
C ARG A 186 -34.32 -7.50 -6.30
N ASP A 187 -34.52 -6.37 -6.96
CA ASP A 187 -35.78 -6.00 -7.62
C ASP A 187 -35.74 -6.29 -9.13
N GLY A 188 -34.62 -6.84 -9.63
CA GLY A 188 -34.42 -7.20 -11.03
C GLY A 188 -33.94 -6.06 -11.91
N HIS A 189 -33.42 -4.96 -11.34
CA HIS A 189 -32.80 -3.88 -12.12
C HIS A 189 -31.31 -4.14 -12.33
N GLU A 190 -30.82 -3.80 -13.52
CA GLU A 190 -29.41 -3.92 -13.86
C GLU A 190 -28.55 -2.91 -13.09
N LEU A 191 -27.46 -3.40 -12.49
CA LEU A 191 -26.45 -2.60 -11.83
C LEU A 191 -25.54 -1.94 -12.89
N GLY A 192 -25.44 -0.61 -12.89
CA GLY A 192 -24.69 0.12 -13.91
C GLY A 192 -23.30 0.61 -13.50
N VAL A 193 -23.02 0.72 -12.19
CA VAL A 193 -21.81 1.42 -11.68
C VAL A 193 -21.06 0.64 -10.60
N THR A 194 -21.62 -0.48 -10.13
CA THR A 194 -21.14 -1.16 -8.93
C THR A 194 -19.86 -1.95 -9.21
N VAL A 195 -18.72 -1.42 -8.76
CA VAL A 195 -17.44 -2.11 -8.74
C VAL A 195 -16.96 -2.15 -7.29
N GLN A 196 -16.77 -3.35 -6.75
CA GLN A 196 -16.39 -3.57 -5.35
C GLN A 196 -14.90 -3.88 -5.29
N SER A 197 -14.11 -2.96 -4.71
CA SER A 197 -12.67 -3.17 -4.51
C SER A 197 -12.43 -4.18 -3.38
N VAL A 198 -12.34 -5.46 -3.74
CA VAL A 198 -12.17 -6.55 -2.77
C VAL A 198 -10.77 -6.57 -2.18
N VAL A 199 -9.74 -6.15 -2.92
CA VAL A 199 -8.37 -6.08 -2.39
C VAL A 199 -8.25 -5.04 -1.28
N ASP A 200 -8.93 -3.89 -1.39
CA ASP A 200 -8.94 -2.89 -0.31
C ASP A 200 -9.77 -3.35 0.90
N GLU A 201 -10.87 -4.07 0.69
CA GLU A 201 -11.68 -4.62 1.78
C GLU A 201 -10.90 -5.68 2.56
N LEU A 202 -10.22 -6.58 1.86
CA LEU A 202 -9.35 -7.61 2.46
C LEU A 202 -8.14 -6.96 3.16
N ALA A 203 -7.48 -5.99 2.53
CA ALA A 203 -6.37 -5.25 3.15
C ALA A 203 -6.83 -4.50 4.41
N SER A 204 -7.99 -3.85 4.38
CA SER A 204 -8.55 -3.16 5.55
C SER A 204 -8.88 -4.14 6.69
N ALA A 205 -9.42 -5.32 6.36
CA ALA A 205 -9.74 -6.35 7.35
C ALA A 205 -8.47 -6.95 7.98
N ALA A 206 -7.47 -7.28 7.17
CA ALA A 206 -6.18 -7.77 7.64
C ALA A 206 -5.46 -6.75 8.52
N ASN A 207 -5.57 -5.45 8.21
CA ASN A 207 -4.96 -4.39 8.99
C ASN A 207 -5.49 -4.29 10.44
N LEU A 208 -6.72 -4.75 10.70
CA LEU A 208 -7.24 -4.87 12.07
C LEU A 208 -6.49 -5.92 12.90
N VAL A 209 -5.92 -6.93 12.24
CA VAL A 209 -5.17 -8.03 12.87
C VAL A 209 -3.69 -7.68 12.99
N THR A 210 -3.09 -7.08 11.96
CA THR A 210 -1.68 -6.64 12.00
C THR A 210 -1.48 -5.52 13.02
N GLY A 211 -2.43 -4.57 13.07
CA GLY A 211 -2.33 -3.35 13.85
C GLY A 211 -1.25 -2.38 13.34
N GLU A 212 -1.15 -1.22 13.99
CA GLU A 212 -0.24 -0.12 13.61
C GLU A 212 0.99 -0.02 14.53
N GLY A 213 1.13 -0.96 15.48
CA GLY A 213 2.14 -0.92 16.53
C GLY A 213 3.25 -1.97 16.36
N ALA A 214 4.10 -2.09 17.37
CA ALA A 214 5.18 -3.08 17.41
C ALA A 214 4.71 -4.53 17.68
N GLY A 215 3.49 -4.87 17.25
CA GLY A 215 2.87 -6.18 17.49
C GLY A 215 3.53 -7.35 16.76
N GLY A 216 4.38 -7.06 15.76
CA GLY A 216 5.20 -8.06 15.08
C GLY A 216 4.43 -9.01 14.15
N THR A 217 3.28 -8.58 13.65
CA THR A 217 2.44 -9.40 12.75
C THR A 217 2.28 -8.69 11.40
N PRO A 218 3.27 -8.79 10.49
CA PRO A 218 3.23 -8.11 9.21
C PRO A 218 2.50 -8.90 8.11
N ALA A 219 1.97 -10.08 8.41
CA ALA A 219 1.23 -10.90 7.45
C ALA A 219 0.02 -11.59 8.08
N VAL A 220 -1.04 -11.77 7.29
CA VAL A 220 -2.31 -12.37 7.70
C VAL A 220 -2.82 -13.27 6.59
N VAL A 221 -3.30 -14.44 6.96
CA VAL A 221 -4.00 -15.37 6.07
C VAL A 221 -5.49 -15.12 6.20
N VAL A 222 -6.16 -14.88 5.08
CA VAL A 222 -7.61 -14.85 4.98
C VAL A 222 -8.10 -16.15 4.37
N ARG A 223 -8.82 -16.94 5.16
CA ARG A 223 -9.43 -18.22 4.75
C ARG A 223 -10.93 -18.10 4.63
N ASP A 224 -11.57 -19.01 3.88
CA ASP A 224 -13.03 -19.05 3.69
C ASP A 224 -13.60 -17.74 3.16
N TRP A 225 -12.83 -17.07 2.29
CA TRP A 225 -13.29 -15.99 1.43
C TRP A 225 -13.32 -16.50 -0.01
N ALA A 226 -14.35 -16.14 -0.76
CA ALA A 226 -14.49 -16.55 -2.16
C ALA A 226 -14.82 -15.36 -3.02
N PHE A 227 -14.13 -15.22 -4.16
CA PHE A 227 -14.39 -14.16 -5.13
C PHE A 227 -15.81 -14.22 -5.68
N GLY A 228 -16.37 -15.41 -5.86
CA GLY A 228 -17.70 -15.62 -6.45
C GLY A 228 -17.65 -15.66 -7.99
N ASP A 229 -18.82 -15.86 -8.61
CA ASP A 229 -18.97 -15.88 -10.06
C ASP A 229 -19.22 -14.46 -10.59
N HIS A 230 -18.17 -13.64 -10.57
CA HIS A 230 -18.21 -12.24 -10.99
C HIS A 230 -17.08 -11.97 -11.99
N ALA A 231 -17.29 -10.99 -12.87
CA ALA A 231 -16.19 -10.46 -13.66
C ALA A 231 -15.17 -9.75 -12.76
N GLY A 232 -13.89 -9.86 -13.11
CA GLY A 232 -12.79 -9.20 -12.42
C GLY A 232 -12.35 -7.93 -13.14
N SER A 233 -11.89 -6.93 -12.38
CA SER A 233 -11.16 -5.78 -12.89
C SER A 233 -9.94 -5.48 -12.02
N ASP A 234 -8.82 -5.14 -12.66
CA ASP A 234 -7.58 -4.70 -12.01
C ASP A 234 -7.40 -3.18 -12.01
N GLU A 235 -8.41 -2.43 -12.48
CA GLU A 235 -8.42 -0.96 -12.44
C GLU A 235 -8.70 -0.44 -11.01
N LEU A 236 -7.72 -0.60 -10.12
CA LEU A 236 -7.81 -0.10 -8.74
C LEU A 236 -7.47 1.40 -8.67
N PHE A 237 -6.34 1.80 -9.25
CA PHE A 237 -5.92 3.20 -9.29
C PHE A 237 -6.58 3.90 -10.47
N ARG A 238 -7.15 5.09 -10.22
CA ARG A 238 -7.82 5.86 -11.26
C ARG A 238 -6.81 6.43 -12.25
N ALA A 239 -7.16 6.39 -13.53
CA ALA A 239 -6.45 7.12 -14.56
C ALA A 239 -6.60 8.64 -14.33
N VAL A 240 -5.63 9.43 -14.82
CA VAL A 240 -5.56 10.89 -14.60
C VAL A 240 -6.82 11.59 -15.14
N GLU A 241 -7.36 11.08 -16.25
CA GLU A 241 -8.48 11.65 -16.98
C GLU A 241 -9.80 11.48 -16.22
N ASP A 242 -9.90 10.41 -15.42
CA ASP A 242 -11.12 10.01 -14.70
C ASP A 242 -11.12 10.44 -13.23
N ASP A 243 -9.98 10.93 -12.72
CA ASP A 243 -9.85 11.41 -11.34
C ASP A 243 -10.17 12.90 -11.19
N LEU A 244 -11.46 13.19 -11.05
CA LEU A 244 -11.98 14.54 -10.81
C LEU A 244 -11.41 15.19 -9.52
N VAL A 245 -11.09 14.39 -8.50
CA VAL A 245 -10.54 14.90 -7.24
C VAL A 245 -9.09 15.34 -7.46
N ARG A 246 -8.29 14.50 -8.12
CA ARG A 246 -6.93 14.86 -8.52
C ARG A 246 -6.89 16.13 -9.36
N GLN A 247 -7.82 16.28 -10.32
CA GLN A 247 -7.94 17.49 -11.13
C GLN A 247 -8.26 18.73 -10.29
N ALA A 248 -9.21 18.64 -9.37
CA ALA A 248 -9.54 19.74 -8.47
C ALA A 248 -8.36 20.11 -7.54
N LEU A 249 -7.59 19.12 -7.07
CA LEU A 249 -6.42 19.37 -6.22
C LEU A 249 -5.30 20.13 -6.95
N ARG A 250 -5.13 19.93 -8.26
CA ARG A 250 -4.15 20.70 -9.06
C ARG A 250 -4.46 22.20 -9.13
N GLU A 251 -5.72 22.57 -8.98
CA GLU A 251 -6.16 23.98 -8.96
C GLU A 251 -6.19 24.55 -7.54
N TRP A 252 -6.10 23.69 -6.52
CA TRP A 252 -6.17 24.09 -5.13
C TRP A 252 -4.80 24.50 -4.58
N SER A 253 -4.81 25.52 -3.73
CA SER A 253 -3.65 25.93 -2.94
C SER A 253 -4.04 26.13 -1.48
N PHE A 254 -3.11 25.82 -0.59
CA PHE A 254 -3.23 26.20 0.82
C PHE A 254 -2.85 27.68 0.99
N ASP A 255 -3.80 28.48 1.46
CA ASP A 255 -3.56 29.89 1.83
C ASP A 255 -3.01 29.95 3.27
N ASP A 256 -1.83 30.55 3.43
CA ASP A 256 -1.12 30.71 4.72
C ASP A 256 -1.81 31.69 5.69
#